data_AF-A0A814Q6W1-F1
#
_entry.id   AF-A0A814Q6W1-F1
#
_cell.length_a   1.000
_cell.length_b   1.000
_cell.length_c   1.000
_cell.angle_alpha   90.00
_cell.angle_beta   90.00
_cell.angle_gamma   90.00
#
_symmetry.space_group_name_H-M   'P 1'
#
loop_
_entity.id
_entity.type
_entity.pdbx_description
1 polymer ?
#
loop_
_entity_poly.entity_id
_entity_poly.type
_entity_poly.pdbx_seq_one_letter_code
_entity_poly.pdbx_strand_id
1 'polypeptide(L)'
;MSTDILKLAKQYSLYSGCILFTFGFIGNILNILVFTQLRLFRDNRTAFYLTVESINNFIYQFQTISVTILTLTYGDDATERALGWCQFR
;
A
#
# COMPACT_ATOMS: atom_id res chain seq x y z
N MET A 1 -28.97 12.98 -6.46
CA MET A 1 -27.91 13.63 -7.26
C MET A 1 -26.56 13.58 -6.54
N SER A 2 -26.36 14.23 -5.39
CA SER A 2 -25.06 14.16 -4.68
C SER A 2 -24.73 12.76 -4.11
N THR A 3 -25.73 11.99 -3.73
CA THR A 3 -25.56 10.63 -3.18
C THR A 3 -25.12 9.59 -4.22
N ASP A 4 -25.45 9.82 -5.49
CA ASP A 4 -25.21 8.85 -6.56
C ASP A 4 -23.75 8.90 -7.01
N ILE A 5 -23.19 10.12 -7.07
CA ILE A 5 -21.77 10.37 -7.33
C ILE A 5 -20.91 9.75 -6.22
N LEU A 6 -21.33 9.89 -4.95
CA LEU A 6 -20.60 9.35 -3.81
C LEU A 6 -20.56 7.80 -3.82
N LYS A 7 -21.66 7.15 -4.22
CA LYS A 7 -21.72 5.69 -4.37
C LYS A 7 -20.80 5.18 -5.48
N LEU A 8 -20.80 5.85 -6.63
CA LEU A 8 -19.90 5.55 -7.75
C LEU A 8 -18.43 5.73 -7.34
N ALA A 9 -18.10 6.83 -6.66
CA ALA A 9 -16.74 7.10 -6.18
C ALA A 9 -16.27 6.03 -5.17
N LYS A 10 -17.13 5.63 -4.23
CA LYS A 10 -16.82 4.56 -3.26
C LYS A 10 -16.57 3.22 -3.93
N GLN A 11 -17.40 2.83 -4.89
CA GLN A 11 -17.18 1.60 -5.66
C GLN A 11 -15.87 1.67 -6.46
N TYR A 12 -15.65 2.75 -7.19
CA TYR A 12 -14.42 2.94 -7.97
C TYR A 12 -13.17 2.87 -7.08
N SER A 13 -13.18 3.54 -5.92
CA SER A 13 -12.06 3.56 -4.99
C SER A 13 -11.80 2.19 -4.36
N LEU A 14 -12.84 1.41 -4.05
CA LEU A 14 -12.69 0.03 -3.59
C LEU A 14 -12.09 -0.89 -4.67
N TYR A 15 -12.62 -0.87 -5.89
CA TYR A 15 -12.11 -1.71 -6.98
C TYR A 15 -10.66 -1.36 -7.35
N SER A 16 -10.37 -0.07 -7.51
CA SER A 16 -9.01 0.40 -7.79
C SER A 16 -8.05 0.09 -6.63
N GLY A 17 -8.48 0.27 -5.38
CA GLY A 17 -7.71 -0.10 -4.19
C GLY A 17 -7.36 -1.60 -4.15
N CYS A 18 -8.31 -2.49 -4.44
CA CYS A 18 -8.07 -3.94 -4.52
C CYS A 18 -7.07 -4.31 -5.63
N ILE A 19 -7.18 -3.67 -6.80
CA ILE A 19 -6.23 -3.89 -7.91
C ILE A 19 -4.84 -3.40 -7.53
N LEU A 20 -4.71 -2.18 -7.00
CA LEU A 20 -3.43 -1.61 -6.57
C LEU A 20 -2.80 -2.44 -5.44
N PHE A 21 -3.60 -2.99 -4.53
CA PHE A 21 -3.11 -3.85 -3.47
C PHE A 21 -2.49 -5.13 -4.04
N THR A 22 -3.21 -5.84 -4.91
CA THR A 22 -2.75 -7.12 -5.46
C THR A 22 -1.50 -6.96 -6.33
N PHE A 23 -1.52 -6.01 -7.28
CA PHE A 23 -0.36 -5.74 -8.13
C PHE A 23 0.83 -5.17 -7.35
N GLY A 24 0.58 -4.25 -6.42
CA GLY A 24 1.64 -3.68 -5.57
C GLY A 24 2.28 -4.72 -4.65
N PHE A 25 1.48 -5.62 -4.07
CA PHE A 25 1.96 -6.72 -3.23
C PHE A 25 2.86 -7.67 -4.04
N ILE A 26 2.39 -8.14 -5.19
CA ILE A 26 3.15 -9.03 -6.07
C ILE A 26 4.44 -8.35 -6.56
N GLY A 27 4.35 -7.11 -7.02
CA GLY A 27 5.50 -6.35 -7.54
C GLY A 27 6.59 -6.14 -6.50
N ASN A 28 6.24 -5.73 -5.28
CA ASN A 28 7.21 -5.52 -4.21
C ASN A 28 7.86 -6.84 -3.77
N ILE A 29 7.11 -7.94 -3.69
CA ILE A 29 7.68 -9.26 -3.38
C ILE A 29 8.66 -9.70 -4.46
N LEU A 30 8.30 -9.53 -5.74
CA LEU A 30 9.19 -9.87 -6.85
C LEU A 30 10.48 -9.03 -6.80
N ASN A 31 10.39 -7.73 -6.53
CA ASN A 31 11.57 -6.88 -6.38
C ASN A 31 12.48 -7.36 -5.24
N ILE A 32 11.91 -7.64 -4.07
CA ILE A 32 12.67 -8.15 -2.92
C ILE A 32 13.34 -9.48 -3.28
N LEU A 33 12.61 -10.42 -3.92
CA LEU A 33 13.17 -11.70 -4.35
C LEU A 33 14.30 -11.52 -5.37
N VAL A 34 14.11 -10.67 -6.37
CA VAL A 34 15.12 -10.42 -7.41
C VAL A 34 16.38 -9.81 -6.81
N PHE A 35 16.27 -8.77 -6.00
CA PHE A 35 17.42 -8.09 -5.42
C PHE A 35 18.15 -8.93 -4.37
N THR A 36 17.46 -9.83 -3.66
CA THR A 36 18.08 -10.70 -2.64
C THR A 36 18.65 -11.99 -3.23
N GLN A 37 17.99 -12.60 -4.21
CA GLN A 37 18.38 -13.94 -4.71
C GLN A 37 19.36 -13.88 -5.89
N LEU A 38 19.27 -12.90 -6.79
CA LEU A 38 20.18 -12.83 -7.93
C LEU A 38 21.58 -12.40 -7.49
N ARG A 39 22.57 -13.26 -7.78
CA ARG A 39 24.00 -12.96 -7.54
C ARG A 39 24.47 -11.68 -8.24
N LEU A 40 23.84 -11.32 -9.36
CA LEU A 40 24.14 -10.10 -10.12
C LEU A 40 24.03 -8.83 -9.26
N PHE A 41 23.13 -8.80 -8.28
CA PHE A 41 22.81 -7.61 -7.51
C PHE A 41 23.47 -7.55 -6.12
N ARG A 42 24.16 -8.61 -5.69
CA ARG A 42 24.68 -8.73 -4.30
C ARG A 42 25.77 -7.73 -3.92
N ASP A 43 26.55 -7.25 -4.88
CA ASP A 43 27.65 -6.29 -4.63
C ASP A 43 27.28 -4.86 -5.06
N ASN A 44 26.00 -4.65 -5.42
CA ASN A 44 25.51 -3.36 -5.86
C ASN A 44 24.81 -2.63 -4.69
N ARG A 45 25.42 -1.55 -4.20
CA ARG A 45 24.83 -0.71 -3.14
C ARG A 45 23.46 -0.16 -3.49
N THR A 46 23.20 0.10 -4.77
CA THR A 46 21.88 0.55 -5.26
C THR A 46 20.83 -0.54 -5.10
N ALA A 47 21.17 -1.81 -5.32
CA ALA A 47 20.23 -2.90 -5.13
C ALA A 47 19.82 -3.08 -3.66
N PHE A 48 20.75 -2.83 -2.73
CA PHE A 48 20.42 -2.79 -1.30
C PHE A 48 19.40 -1.68 -1.00
N TYR A 49 19.62 -0.46 -1.50
CA TYR A 49 18.69 0.64 -1.32
C TYR A 49 17.31 0.32 -1.90
N LEU A 50 17.25 -0.21 -3.13
CA LEU A 50 16.00 -0.62 -3.78
C LEU A 50 15.28 -1.75 -3.02
N THR A 51 16.01 -2.62 -2.34
CA THR A 51 15.42 -3.66 -1.48
C THR A 51 14.75 -3.03 -0.26
N VAL A 52 15.43 -2.12 0.43
CA VAL A 52 14.88 -1.39 1.59
C VAL A 52 13.67 -0.55 1.16
N GLU A 53 13.76 0.13 0.03
CA GLU A 53 12.65 0.89 -0.54
C GLU A 53 11.45 0.00 -0.89
N SER A 54 11.69 -1.18 -1.48
CA SER A 54 10.62 -2.15 -1.78
C SER A 54 9.94 -2.67 -0.51
N ILE A 55 10.70 -2.89 0.58
CA ILE A 55 10.14 -3.26 1.89
C ILE A 55 9.30 -2.11 2.46
N ASN A 56 9.81 -0.88 2.41
CA ASN A 56 9.08 0.29 2.90
C ASN A 56 7.79 0.52 2.11
N ASN A 57 7.84 0.44 0.78
CA ASN A 57 6.68 0.52 -0.08
C ASN A 57 5.66 -0.58 0.20
N PHE A 58 6.12 -1.80 0.51
CA PHE A 58 5.24 -2.89 0.90
C PHE A 58 4.48 -2.59 2.20
N ILE A 59 5.19 -2.12 3.25
CA ILE A 59 4.59 -1.74 4.53
C ILE A 59 3.61 -0.58 4.35
N TYR A 60 4.01 0.45 3.62
CA TYR A 60 3.19 1.63 3.35
C TYR A 60 1.92 1.28 2.57
N GLN A 61 2.04 0.43 1.53
CA GLN A 61 0.90 -0.07 0.75
C GLN A 61 -0.08 -0.83 1.63
N PHE A 62 0.43 -1.68 2.52
CA PHE A 62 -0.39 -2.45 3.46
C PHE A 62 -1.18 -1.51 4.37
N GLN A 63 -0.51 -0.57 5.02
CA GLN A 63 -1.14 0.36 5.96
C GLN A 63 -2.16 1.28 5.27
N THR A 64 -1.76 1.92 4.16
CA THR A 64 -2.59 2.92 3.48
C THR A 64 -3.85 2.30 2.87
N ILE A 65 -3.72 1.17 2.18
CA ILE A 65 -4.87 0.54 1.54
C ILE A 65 -5.79 -0.11 2.57
N SER A 66 -5.26 -0.76 3.61
CA SER A 66 -6.11 -1.32 4.67
C SER A 66 -6.95 -0.25 5.34
N VAL A 67 -6.36 0.89 5.69
CA VAL A 67 -7.07 2.04 6.26
C VAL A 67 -8.12 2.57 5.28
N THR A 68 -7.77 2.76 4.00
CA THR A 68 -8.71 3.26 2.99
C THR A 68 -9.92 2.33 2.83
N ILE A 69 -9.70 1.01 2.79
CA ILE A 69 -10.80 0.04 2.70
C ILE A 69 -11.68 0.06 3.96
N LEU A 70 -11.07 0.17 5.14
CA LEU A 70 -11.79 0.29 6.42
C LEU A 70 -12.65 1.55 6.45
N THR A 71 -12.09 2.72 6.14
CA THR A 71 -12.83 3.99 6.06
C THR A 71 -13.97 3.90 5.06
N LEU A 72 -13.72 3.35 3.86
CA LEU A 72 -14.77 3.21 2.86
C LEU A 72 -15.86 2.24 3.31
N THR A 73 -15.54 1.16 4.01
CA THR A 73 -16.52 0.12 4.41
C THR A 73 -17.35 0.55 5.61
N TYR A 74 -16.70 1.03 6.68
CA TYR A 74 -17.33 1.37 7.95
C TYR A 74 -17.73 2.85 8.08
N GLY A 75 -17.24 3.72 7.18
CA GLY A 75 -17.50 5.16 7.25
C GLY A 75 -16.82 5.85 8.43
N ASP A 76 -15.85 5.18 9.05
CA ASP A 76 -15.12 5.63 10.23
C ASP A 76 -13.63 5.65 9.92
N ASP A 77 -13.00 6.82 10.07
CA ASP A 77 -11.56 6.97 9.91
C ASP A 77 -10.85 6.45 11.16
N ALA A 78 -10.56 5.14 11.17
CA ALA A 78 -9.79 4.49 12.24
C ALA A 78 -8.41 5.15 12.46
N THR A 79 -7.88 5.79 11.41
CA THR A 79 -6.69 6.64 11.36
C THR A 79 -6.73 7.82 12.33
N GLU A 80 -7.89 8.46 12.49
CA GLU A 80 -8.06 9.63 13.37
C GLU A 80 -8.18 9.23 14.84
N ARG A 81 -8.66 8.01 15.11
CA ARG A 81 -8.83 7.48 16.48
C ARG A 81 -7.51 7.00 17.09
N ALA A 82 -6.59 6.54 16.26
CA ALA A 82 -5.28 6.06 16.72
C ALA A 82 -4.30 7.24 16.88
N LEU A 83 -4.22 7.81 18.10
CA LEU A 83 -3.28 8.88 18.46
C LEU A 83 -1.83 8.60 18.02
N GLY A 84 -1.37 7.36 18.19
CA GLY A 84 -0.02 6.96 17.75
C GLY A 84 0.15 6.96 16.23
N TRP A 85 -0.92 6.65 15.48
CA TRP A 85 -0.89 6.66 14.02
C TRP A 85 -0.95 8.07 13.45
N CYS A 86 -1.72 8.97 14.08
CA CYS A 86 -1.77 10.39 13.73
C CYS A 86 -0.42 11.09 13.95
N GLN A 87 0.35 10.69 14.97
CA GLN A 87 1.70 11.20 15.20
C GLN A 87 2.77 10.61 14.28
N PHE A 88 2.54 9.39 13.77
CA PHE A 88 3.48 8.70 12.89
C PHE A 88 3.31 9.10 11.41
N ARG A 89 2.13 9.59 11.04
CA ARG A 89 1.82 10.17 9.74
C ARG A 89 2.45 11.55 9.57
#